data_AF-A0A9E2JDT0-F1
#
_entry.id   AF-A0A9E2JDT0-F1
#
_cell.length_a   1.000
_cell.length_b   1.000
_cell.length_c   1.000
_cell.angle_alpha   90.00
_cell.angle_beta   90.00
_cell.angle_gamma   90.00
#
_symmetry.space_group_name_H-M   'P 1'
#
loop_
_entity.id
_entity.type
_entity.pdbx_description
1 polymer ?
#
loop_
_entity_poly.entity_id
_entity_poly.type
_entity_poly.pdbx_seq_one_letter_code
_entity_poly.pdbx_strand_id
1 'polypeptide(L)'
;MTLTRRAFFRLGLLAGLSALGGWGVVNGRRLVLERPRMRLERLPESFDGFRLALISDVHAGRLTSDSLISEGVKRIMAEKPDLVALTGETSSRPPSCSAGAGPVRDGRRWTYVSRGLGLFLVPIRFNCPPEVTLMTLEKA
;
A
#
# COMPACT_ATOMS: atom_id res chain seq x y z
N MET A 1 8.77 2.80 47.59
CA MET A 1 9.44 1.96 46.58
C MET A 1 10.32 2.86 45.71
N THR A 2 11.64 2.80 45.84
CA THR A 2 12.56 3.58 44.99
C THR A 2 12.84 2.82 43.70
N LEU A 3 12.57 3.44 42.55
CA LEU A 3 12.84 2.82 41.26
C LEU A 3 14.36 2.79 41.02
N THR A 4 14.93 1.60 40.82
CA THR A 4 16.37 1.50 40.50
C THR A 4 16.64 2.05 39.11
N ARG A 5 17.83 2.62 38.87
CA ARG A 5 18.24 3.09 37.53
C ARG A 5 18.05 2.01 36.46
N ARG A 6 18.35 0.75 36.81
CA ARG A 6 18.13 -0.42 35.94
C ARG A 6 16.65 -0.66 35.63
N ALA A 7 15.76 -0.53 36.62
CA ALA A 7 14.32 -0.64 36.41
C ALA A 7 13.78 0.49 35.52
N PHE A 8 14.27 1.72 35.71
CA PHE A 8 13.91 2.88 34.88
C PHE A 8 14.27 2.66 33.41
N PHE A 9 15.51 2.24 33.12
CA PHE A 9 15.92 1.94 31.74
C PHE A 9 15.15 0.77 31.12
N ARG A 10 14.86 -0.29 31.88
CA ARG A 10 14.08 -1.43 31.39
C ARG A 10 12.65 -1.04 31.03
N LEU A 11 12.00 -0.24 31.87
CA LEU A 11 10.65 0.26 31.59
C LEU A 11 10.65 1.21 30.38
N GLY A 12 11.64 2.10 30.27
CA GLY A 12 11.80 2.97 29.11
C GLY A 12 11.97 2.18 27.80
N LEU A 13 12.79 1.13 27.81
CA LEU A 13 12.98 0.26 26.65
C LEU A 13 11.68 -0.47 26.26
N LEU A 14 10.97 -1.04 27.23
CA LEU A 14 9.70 -1.74 27.00
C LEU A 14 8.63 -0.80 26.44
N ALA A 15 8.51 0.41 27.01
CA ALA A 15 7.59 1.43 26.51
C ALA A 15 7.94 1.86 25.07
N GLY A 16 9.23 2.09 24.79
CA GLY A 16 9.71 2.45 23.46
C GLY A 16 9.43 1.38 22.40
N LEU A 17 9.72 0.12 22.70
CA LEU A 17 9.43 -1.01 21.80
C LEU A 17 7.92 -1.19 21.57
N SER A 18 7.11 -1.01 22.61
CA SER A 18 5.65 -1.09 22.51
C SER A 18 5.08 0.03 21.64
N ALA A 19 5.58 1.26 21.81
CA ALA A 19 5.18 2.41 20.99
C ALA A 19 5.56 2.21 19.51
N LEU A 20 6.78 1.73 19.24
CA LEU A 20 7.24 1.43 17.89
C LEU A 20 6.39 0.31 17.25
N GLY A 21 6.16 -0.79 17.96
CA GLY A 21 5.30 -1.87 17.49
C GLY A 21 3.87 -1.40 17.21
N GLY A 22 3.28 -0.63 18.13
CA GLY A 22 1.96 -0.04 17.97
C GLY A 22 1.86 0.90 16.76
N TRP A 23 2.87 1.74 16.55
CA TRP A 23 2.94 2.60 15.37
C TRP A 23 2.96 1.80 14.06
N GLY A 24 3.77 0.73 14.01
CA GLY A 24 3.81 -0.16 12.86
C GLY A 24 2.48 -0.85 12.58
N VAL A 25 1.74 -1.25 13.63
CA VAL A 25 0.39 -1.83 13.49
C VAL A 25 -0.62 -0.82 12.95
N VAL A 26 -0.63 0.40 13.51
CA VAL A 26 -1.54 1.46 13.04
C VAL A 26 -1.27 1.79 11.57
N ASN A 27 -0.01 1.92 11.19
CA ASN A 27 0.39 2.21 9.82
C ASN A 27 0.03 1.05 8.86
N GLY A 28 0.24 -0.21 9.27
CA GLY A 28 -0.12 -1.39 8.49
C GLY A 28 -1.63 -1.62 8.31
N ARG A 29 -2.48 -0.95 9.09
CA ARG A 29 -3.95 -0.99 8.94
C ARG A 29 -4.52 0.24 8.21
N ARG A 30 -3.69 1.24 7.92
CA ARG A 30 -4.11 2.48 7.27
C ARG A 30 -4.15 2.29 5.75
N LEU A 31 -5.28 1.81 5.24
CA LEU A 31 -5.50 1.72 3.79
C LEU A 31 -5.51 3.12 3.15
N VAL A 32 -4.68 3.28 2.13
CA VAL A 32 -4.58 4.49 1.30
C VAL A 32 -5.08 4.19 -0.11
N LEU A 33 -5.85 5.11 -0.67
CA LEU A 33 -6.31 5.07 -2.05
C LEU A 33 -5.58 6.15 -2.84
N GLU A 34 -4.66 5.73 -3.71
CA GLU A 34 -3.90 6.61 -4.59
C GLU A 34 -4.65 6.86 -5.90
N ARG A 35 -4.57 8.08 -6.43
CA ARG A 35 -5.28 8.49 -7.67
C ARG A 35 -4.33 9.12 -8.70
N PRO A 36 -3.29 8.42 -9.17
CA PRO A 36 -2.37 8.95 -10.15
C PRO A 36 -3.07 9.22 -11.49
N ARG A 37 -2.73 10.35 -12.10
CA ARG A 37 -3.12 10.68 -13.48
C ARG A 37 -1.90 10.54 -14.39
N MET A 38 -2.02 9.73 -15.43
CA MET A 38 -0.93 9.44 -16.36
C MET A 38 -1.23 9.99 -17.74
N ARG A 39 -0.48 11.02 -18.12
CA ARG A 39 -0.58 11.62 -19.45
C ARG A 39 0.32 10.89 -20.44
N LEU A 40 -0.28 10.30 -21.47
CA LEU A 40 0.38 9.43 -22.44
C LEU A 40 0.21 9.98 -23.86
N GLU A 41 1.33 10.30 -24.53
CA GLU A 41 1.34 10.84 -25.91
C GLU A 41 0.74 9.87 -26.94
N ARG A 42 0.91 8.55 -26.74
CA ARG A 42 0.43 7.51 -27.66
C ARG A 42 -0.83 6.79 -27.16
N LEU A 43 -1.61 7.42 -26.29
CA LEU A 43 -2.87 6.84 -25.85
C LEU A 43 -3.89 6.90 -27.00
N PRO A 44 -4.50 5.77 -27.39
CA PRO A 44 -5.63 5.81 -28.32
C PRO A 44 -6.76 6.65 -27.72
N GLU A 45 -7.52 7.37 -28.56
CA GLU A 45 -8.57 8.29 -28.09
C GLU A 45 -9.67 7.59 -27.30
N SER A 46 -9.94 6.32 -27.61
CA SER A 46 -10.90 5.50 -26.88
C SER A 46 -10.51 5.23 -25.42
N PHE A 47 -9.26 5.48 -25.04
CA PHE A 47 -8.76 5.31 -23.67
C PHE A 47 -8.53 6.64 -22.94
N ASP A 48 -8.88 7.79 -23.53
CA ASP A 48 -8.80 9.07 -22.83
C ASP A 48 -9.83 9.11 -21.69
N GLY A 49 -9.34 9.34 -20.46
CA GLY A 49 -10.13 9.27 -19.23
C GLY A 49 -10.29 7.85 -18.65
N PHE A 50 -9.66 6.82 -19.25
CA PHE A 50 -9.81 5.43 -18.79
C PHE A 50 -9.31 5.23 -17.36
N ARG A 51 -10.13 4.61 -16.51
CA ARG A 51 -9.90 4.39 -15.08
C ARG A 51 -9.50 2.94 -14.82
N LEU A 52 -8.21 2.70 -14.60
CA LEU A 52 -7.65 1.41 -14.23
C LEU A 52 -7.42 1.32 -12.72
N ALA A 53 -8.21 0.48 -12.05
CA ALA A 53 -7.98 0.09 -10.68
C ALA A 53 -6.89 -0.99 -10.62
N LEU A 54 -5.83 -0.75 -9.86
CA LEU A 54 -4.75 -1.69 -9.61
C LEU A 54 -4.79 -2.14 -8.15
N ILE A 55 -4.84 -3.46 -7.97
CA ILE A 55 -4.72 -4.13 -6.69
C ILE A 55 -3.52 -5.07 -6.77
N SER A 56 -2.54 -4.89 -5.90
CA SER A 56 -1.29 -5.66 -5.94
C SER A 56 -0.97 -6.31 -4.59
N ASP A 57 -0.18 -7.37 -4.65
CA ASP A 57 0.34 -8.16 -3.51
C ASP A 57 -0.73 -8.51 -2.48
N VAL A 58 -1.90 -8.96 -2.93
CA VAL A 58 -2.97 -9.44 -2.07
C VAL A 58 -2.50 -10.75 -1.44
N HIS A 59 -1.84 -10.67 -0.30
CA HIS A 59 -1.43 -11.82 0.49
C HIS A 59 -2.68 -12.46 1.11
N ALA A 60 -3.46 -13.22 0.36
CA ALA A 60 -4.64 -13.94 0.86
C ALA A 60 -4.21 -15.18 1.68
N GLY A 61 -3.34 -14.97 2.68
CA GLY A 61 -2.84 -15.99 3.59
C GLY A 61 -3.62 -16.03 4.90
N ARG A 62 -3.37 -17.08 5.69
CA ARG A 62 -4.12 -17.48 6.90
C ARG A 62 -4.19 -16.44 8.04
N LEU A 63 -3.42 -15.36 7.98
CA LEU A 63 -3.37 -14.27 8.98
C LEU A 63 -3.66 -12.88 8.39
N THR A 64 -3.96 -12.79 7.10
CA THR A 64 -4.32 -11.52 6.48
C THR A 64 -5.78 -11.21 6.77
N SER A 65 -6.07 -9.98 7.17
CA SER A 65 -7.43 -9.59 7.49
C SER A 65 -8.25 -9.42 6.20
N ASP A 66 -9.18 -10.34 5.96
CA ASP A 66 -10.20 -10.25 4.89
C ASP A 66 -10.90 -8.89 4.87
N SER A 67 -10.99 -8.24 6.04
CA SER A 67 -11.58 -6.90 6.20
C SER A 67 -10.80 -5.80 5.48
N LEU A 68 -9.46 -5.83 5.45
CA LEU A 68 -8.66 -4.81 4.77
C LEU A 68 -8.74 -4.95 3.25
N ILE A 69 -8.76 -6.19 2.76
CA ILE A 69 -8.97 -6.49 1.34
C ILE A 69 -10.38 -6.06 0.94
N SER A 70 -11.39 -6.45 1.70
CA SER A 70 -12.79 -6.10 1.44
C SER A 70 -13.02 -4.60 1.46
N GLU A 71 -12.40 -3.88 2.40
CA GLU A 71 -12.45 -2.41 2.44
C GLU A 71 -11.73 -1.79 1.25
N GLY A 72 -10.57 -2.34 0.84
CA GLY A 72 -9.85 -1.95 -0.38
C GLY A 72 -10.72 -2.09 -1.63
N VAL A 73 -11.32 -3.27 -1.81
CA VAL A 73 -12.25 -3.55 -2.90
C VAL A 73 -13.46 -2.64 -2.85
N LYS A 74 -14.06 -2.43 -1.67
CA LYS A 74 -15.22 -1.55 -1.53
C LYS A 74 -14.91 -0.11 -1.92
N ARG A 75 -13.78 0.44 -1.44
CA ARG A 75 -13.34 1.80 -1.76
C ARG A 75 -13.04 1.97 -3.24
N ILE A 76 -12.34 1.01 -3.86
CA ILE A 76 -11.98 1.13 -5.28
C ILE A 76 -13.21 0.93 -6.17
N MET A 77 -14.14 0.05 -5.83
CA MET A 77 -15.38 -0.13 -6.60
C MET A 77 -16.31 1.07 -6.49
N ALA A 78 -16.32 1.78 -5.36
CA ALA A 78 -17.06 3.04 -5.20
C ALA A 78 -16.58 4.14 -6.17
N GLU A 79 -15.34 4.04 -6.64
CA GLU A 79 -14.77 4.96 -7.64
C GLU A 79 -15.15 4.59 -9.09
N LYS A 80 -15.88 3.50 -9.33
CA LYS A 80 -16.33 3.10 -10.69
C LYS A 80 -15.18 3.05 -11.71
N PRO A 81 -14.18 2.16 -11.53
CA PRO A 81 -13.15 1.93 -12.53
C PRO A 81 -13.74 1.23 -13.77
N ASP A 82 -13.11 1.43 -14.92
CA ASP A 82 -13.44 0.73 -16.17
C ASP A 82 -12.84 -0.68 -16.18
N LEU A 83 -11.72 -0.88 -15.50
CA LEU A 83 -11.06 -2.18 -15.34
C LEU A 83 -10.42 -2.28 -13.95
N VAL A 84 -10.54 -3.45 -13.33
CA VAL A 84 -9.78 -3.82 -12.12
C VAL A 84 -8.76 -4.88 -12.52
N ALA A 85 -7.48 -4.60 -12.27
CA ALA A 85 -6.38 -5.50 -12.54
C ALA A 85 -5.68 -5.91 -11.23
N LEU A 86 -5.48 -7.22 -11.08
CA LEU A 86 -4.71 -7.82 -9.99
C LEU A 86 -3.29 -8.10 -10.52
N THR A 87 -2.29 -7.35 -10.05
CA THR A 87 -0.97 -7.29 -10.72
C THR A 87 0.22 -7.63 -9.82
N GLY A 88 0.02 -8.33 -8.71
CA GLY A 88 1.09 -8.77 -7.80
C GLY A 88 1.26 -10.29 -7.74
N GLU A 89 2.30 -10.76 -7.03
CA GLU A 89 2.42 -12.19 -6.72
C GLU A 89 1.46 -12.54 -5.59
N THR A 90 0.75 -13.66 -5.72
CA THR A 90 -0.12 -14.19 -4.66
C THR A 90 0.67 -14.90 -3.55
N SER A 91 2.01 -14.89 -3.61
CA SER A 91 2.91 -15.71 -2.77
C SER A 91 4.08 -14.96 -2.11
N SER A 92 3.81 -14.28 -1.01
CA SER A 92 4.66 -14.27 0.21
C SER A 92 5.96 -13.45 0.30
N ARG A 93 6.32 -12.53 -0.61
CA ARG A 93 7.47 -11.64 -0.33
C ARG A 93 7.14 -10.15 -0.53
N PRO A 94 6.98 -9.35 0.53
CA PRO A 94 6.73 -7.92 0.36
C PRO A 94 7.97 -7.25 -0.24
N PRO A 95 7.85 -6.52 -1.38
CA PRO A 95 8.95 -5.71 -1.86
C PRO A 95 9.31 -4.66 -0.80
N SER A 96 10.61 -4.41 -0.62
CA SER A 96 11.11 -3.40 0.29
C SER A 96 10.57 -2.02 -0.13
N CYS A 97 9.70 -1.41 0.69
CA CYS A 97 9.08 -0.11 0.41
C CYS A 97 10.06 1.09 0.43
N SER A 98 11.36 0.89 0.62
CA SER A 98 12.35 1.96 0.76
C SER A 98 12.94 2.47 -0.56
N ALA A 99 12.50 1.97 -1.73
CA ALA A 99 12.98 2.45 -3.03
C ALA A 99 11.86 2.40 -4.09
N GLY A 100 11.21 3.54 -4.35
CA GLY A 100 10.58 3.80 -5.65
C GLY A 100 9.09 3.50 -5.83
N ALA A 101 8.27 3.43 -4.77
CA ALA A 101 6.82 3.39 -4.92
C ALA A 101 6.27 4.72 -5.48
N GLY A 102 5.28 4.64 -6.38
CA GLY A 102 4.68 5.78 -7.07
C GLY A 102 5.01 5.82 -8.56
N PRO A 103 4.61 6.90 -9.24
CA PRO A 103 4.84 7.04 -10.67
C PRO A 103 6.28 7.53 -10.95
N VAL A 104 6.97 6.84 -11.84
CA VAL A 104 8.28 7.21 -12.38
C VAL A 104 8.13 7.43 -13.88
N ARG A 105 8.65 8.55 -14.36
CA ARG A 105 8.64 8.87 -15.80
C ARG A 105 10.06 8.80 -16.34
N ASP A 106 10.27 7.96 -17.33
CA ASP A 106 11.52 7.85 -18.08
C ASP A 106 11.24 8.17 -19.56
N GLY A 107 11.51 9.42 -19.94
CA GLY A 107 11.15 9.98 -21.24
C GLY A 107 9.65 9.88 -21.50
N ARG A 108 9.29 9.00 -22.46
CA ARG A 108 7.90 8.75 -22.89
C ARG A 108 7.20 7.62 -22.11
N ARG A 109 7.89 6.91 -21.23
CA ARG A 109 7.34 5.77 -20.48
C ARG A 109 6.93 6.21 -19.09
N TRP A 110 5.74 5.80 -18.67
CA TRP A 110 5.34 5.81 -17.26
C TRP A 110 5.54 4.41 -16.68
N THR A 111 6.09 4.36 -15.47
CA THR A 111 6.18 3.18 -14.63
C THR A 111 5.45 3.51 -13.33
N TYR A 112 4.56 2.63 -12.87
CA TYR A 112 3.93 2.78 -11.55
C TYR A 112 4.32 1.61 -10.67
N VAL A 113 4.87 1.91 -9.50
CA VAL A 113 5.19 0.91 -8.49
C VAL A 113 4.21 1.07 -7.34
N SER A 114 3.31 0.11 -7.17
CA SER A 114 2.35 0.11 -6.05
C SER A 114 3.03 -0.39 -4.76
N ARG A 115 2.58 0.10 -3.59
CA ARG A 115 3.00 -0.41 -2.26
C ARG A 115 2.37 -1.75 -1.89
N GLY A 116 1.36 -2.20 -2.64
CA GLY A 116 0.61 -3.42 -2.38
C GLY A 116 -0.31 -3.38 -1.15
N LEU A 117 -1.25 -4.32 -1.13
CA LEU A 117 -2.15 -4.59 0.00
C LEU A 117 -1.54 -5.56 1.04
N GLY A 118 -0.47 -6.24 0.67
CA GLY A 118 0.07 -7.41 1.38
C GLY A 118 0.57 -7.15 2.79
N LEU A 119 0.19 -8.04 3.70
CA LEU A 119 0.75 -8.20 5.05
C LEU A 119 1.27 -9.64 5.15
N PHE A 120 2.54 -9.83 5.49
CA PHE A 120 3.17 -11.15 5.43
C PHE A 120 2.71 -12.09 6.57
N LEU A 121 2.76 -11.64 7.82
CA LEU A 121 2.38 -12.47 8.98
C LEU A 121 1.81 -11.64 10.14
N VAL A 122 2.35 -10.43 10.32
CA VAL A 122 1.87 -9.45 11.30
C VAL A 122 1.54 -8.15 10.57
N PRO A 123 0.52 -7.38 11.01
CA PRO A 123 0.10 -6.14 10.35
C PRO A 123 1.06 -4.97 10.61
N ILE A 124 2.36 -5.22 10.67
CA ILE A 124 3.37 -4.20 10.99
C ILE A 124 3.97 -3.70 9.69
N ARG A 125 3.68 -2.44 9.35
CA ARG A 125 4.34 -1.71 8.26
C ARG A 125 4.89 -0.40 8.83
N PHE A 126 6.14 -0.06 8.52
CA PHE A 126 6.74 1.20 8.93
C PHE A 126 6.80 2.13 7.73
N ASN A 127 6.11 3.29 7.81
CA ASN A 127 6.05 4.27 6.72
C ASN A 127 5.60 3.72 5.34
N CYS A 128 4.97 2.54 5.29
CA CYS A 128 4.51 1.94 4.06
C CYS A 128 3.07 1.43 4.24
N PRO A 129 2.08 2.32 4.38
CA PRO A 129 0.71 1.88 4.55
C PRO A 129 0.25 1.03 3.35
N PRO A 130 -0.72 0.12 3.52
CA PRO A 130 -1.32 -0.60 2.40
C PRO A 130 -1.98 0.35 1.41
N GLU A 131 -1.91 0.00 0.13
CA GLU A 131 -2.37 0.84 -0.98
C GLU A 131 -3.29 0.08 -1.94
N VAL A 132 -4.37 0.74 -2.36
CA VAL A 132 -5.05 0.48 -3.64
C VAL A 132 -4.87 1.69 -4.55
N THR A 133 -4.72 1.46 -5.86
CA THR A 133 -4.45 2.53 -6.81
C THR A 133 -5.59 2.63 -7.82
N LEU A 134 -6.07 3.83 -8.07
CA LEU A 134 -6.94 4.15 -9.19
C LEU A 134 -6.21 5.05 -10.16
N MET A 135 -5.70 4.47 -11.23
CA MET A 135 -5.00 5.20 -12.26
C MET A 135 -5.98 5.73 -13.29
N THR A 136 -5.88 7.02 -13.62
CA THR A 136 -6.59 7.61 -14.77
C THR A 136 -5.61 7.86 -15.89
N LEU A 137 -5.88 7.31 -17.07
CA LEU A 137 -5.10 7.56 -18.28
C LEU A 137 -5.67 8.77 -19.00
N GLU A 138 -4.82 9.73 -19.33
CA GLU A 138 -5.18 10.95 -20.07
C GLU A 138 -4.33 10.99 -21.35
N LYS A 139 -4.93 11.34 -22.49
CA LYS A 139 -4.15 11.62 -23.70
C LYS A 139 -3.44 12.97 -23.52
N ALA A 140 -2.13 12.99 -23.78
CA ALA A 140 -1.27 14.16 -23.55
C ALA A 140 -1.35 15.19 -24.69
#